data_AF-A6MKC9-F1
#
_entry.id   AF-A6MKC9-F1
#
_cell.length_a   1.000
_cell.length_b   1.000
_cell.length_c   1.000
_cell.angle_alpha   90.00
_cell.angle_beta   90.00
_cell.angle_gamma   90.00
#
_symmetry.space_group_name_H-M   'P 1'
#
loop_
_entity.id
_entity.type
_entity.pdbx_description
1 polymer ?
#
loop_
_entity_poly.entity_id
_entity_poly.type
_entity_poly.pdbx_seq_one_letter_code
_entity_poly.pdbx_strand_id
1 'polypeptide(L)'
;YQWSRAVQIRTNLDLVLDWLQGAGLGDIATEFFRKLSMAVNLLCVPRTSLLKASWSSLRTEHPTLTPAQLHHLLSHYQLGPGRGPPSAWDPAPAEREAVDTGDIFESFSSHPPLILPLGSSRLRLSGPVTDDALHRELRRLRHLLWDLEQQELPANYRHGPPVATPP
;
A
#
# COMPACT_ATOMS: atom_id res chain seq x y z
N TYR A 1 8.07 -4.81 -18.58
CA TYR A 1 6.75 -5.12 -18.01
C TYR A 1 6.13 -6.35 -18.67
N GLN A 2 5.52 -7.26 -17.91
CA GLN A 2 4.96 -8.53 -18.39
C GLN A 2 3.52 -8.72 -17.91
N TRP A 3 2.64 -9.21 -18.78
CA TRP A 3 1.23 -9.46 -18.45
C TRP A 3 1.07 -10.43 -17.26
N SER A 4 1.78 -11.56 -17.27
CA SER A 4 1.68 -12.56 -16.19
C SER A 4 2.06 -11.98 -14.82
N ARG A 5 3.10 -11.15 -14.77
CA ARG A 5 3.50 -10.46 -13.53
C ARG A 5 2.51 -9.39 -13.13
N ALA A 6 1.93 -8.68 -14.10
CA ALA A 6 0.90 -7.69 -13.83
C ALA A 6 -0.35 -8.32 -13.22
N VAL A 7 -0.79 -9.47 -13.72
CA VAL A 7 -1.89 -10.24 -13.14
C VAL A 7 -1.59 -10.62 -11.69
N GLN A 8 -0.37 -11.11 -11.41
CA GLN A 8 0.05 -11.41 -10.02
C GLN A 8 -0.01 -10.17 -9.13
N ILE A 9 0.48 -9.02 -9.61
CA ILE A 9 0.43 -7.77 -8.86
C ILE A 9 -1.02 -7.33 -8.64
N ARG A 10 -1.89 -7.46 -9.65
CA ARG A 10 -3.31 -7.11 -9.56
C ARG A 10 -4.00 -7.95 -8.49
N THR A 11 -3.83 -9.26 -8.51
CA THR A 11 -4.41 -10.15 -7.48
C THR A 11 -3.91 -9.80 -6.09
N ASN A 12 -2.61 -9.53 -5.92
CA ASN A 12 -2.08 -9.12 -4.62
C ASN A 12 -2.63 -7.76 -4.16
N LEU A 13 -2.79 -6.82 -5.09
CA LEU A 13 -3.36 -5.51 -4.81
C LEU A 13 -4.84 -5.63 -4.42
N ASP A 14 -5.61 -6.48 -5.09
CA ASP A 14 -7.01 -6.77 -4.75
C ASP A 14 -7.11 -7.29 -3.31
N LEU A 15 -6.26 -8.24 -2.91
CA LEU A 15 -6.23 -8.74 -1.52
C LEU A 15 -5.96 -7.64 -0.49
N VAL A 16 -5.04 -6.71 -0.80
CA VAL A 16 -4.73 -5.58 0.08
C VAL A 16 -5.90 -4.61 0.16
N LEU A 17 -6.52 -4.28 -0.98
CA LEU A 17 -7.65 -3.36 -1.04
C LEU A 17 -8.89 -3.95 -0.33
N ASP A 18 -9.17 -5.23 -0.50
CA ASP A 18 -10.26 -5.93 0.18
C ASP A 18 -10.06 -5.95 1.70
N TRP A 19 -8.82 -6.19 2.15
CA TRP A 19 -8.48 -6.12 3.57
C TRP A 19 -8.67 -4.70 4.14
N LEU A 20 -8.19 -3.66 3.43
CA LEU A 20 -8.37 -2.26 3.83
C LEU A 20 -9.85 -1.86 3.84
N GLN A 21 -10.63 -2.33 2.88
CA GLN A 21 -12.07 -2.14 2.85
C GLN A 21 -12.73 -2.76 4.08
N GLY A 22 -12.40 -4.00 4.43
CA GLY A 22 -12.90 -4.68 5.63
C GLY A 22 -12.49 -3.98 6.94
N ALA A 23 -11.34 -3.30 6.96
CA ALA A 23 -10.87 -2.48 8.07
C ALA A 23 -11.49 -1.07 8.12
N GLY A 24 -12.36 -0.70 7.16
CA GLY A 24 -12.99 0.62 7.09
C GLY A 24 -12.12 1.73 6.48
N LEU A 25 -11.01 1.37 5.82
CA LEU A 25 -10.06 2.30 5.19
C LEU A 25 -10.19 2.34 3.65
N GLY A 26 -11.29 1.81 3.10
CA GLY A 26 -11.50 1.61 1.67
C GLY A 26 -11.34 2.85 0.79
N ASP A 27 -11.98 3.96 1.17
CA ASP A 27 -11.93 5.20 0.39
C ASP A 27 -10.51 5.77 0.33
N ILE A 28 -9.82 5.75 1.48
CA ILE A 28 -8.41 6.19 1.61
C ILE A 28 -7.50 5.29 0.77
N ALA A 29 -7.69 3.97 0.87
CA ALA A 29 -6.92 2.99 0.12
C ALA A 29 -7.09 3.17 -1.40
N THR A 30 -8.33 3.41 -1.85
CA THR A 30 -8.65 3.59 -3.26
C THR A 30 -7.95 4.83 -3.83
N GLU A 31 -7.93 5.94 -3.10
CA GLU A 31 -7.23 7.15 -3.56
C GLU A 31 -5.71 6.97 -3.49
N PHE A 32 -5.19 6.42 -2.38
CA PHE A 32 -3.75 6.21 -2.19
C PHE A 32 -3.16 5.29 -3.26
N PHE A 33 -3.82 4.18 -3.59
CA PHE A 33 -3.36 3.23 -4.60
C PHE A 33 -3.85 3.56 -6.01
N ARG A 34 -4.61 4.65 -6.22
CA ARG A 34 -5.26 4.98 -7.51
C ARG A 34 -4.32 4.90 -8.70
N LYS A 35 -3.12 5.46 -8.57
CA LYS A 35 -2.14 5.50 -9.66
C LYS A 35 -1.48 4.12 -9.90
N LEU A 36 -1.16 3.39 -8.83
CA LEU A 36 -0.67 2.02 -8.93
C LEU A 36 -1.70 1.11 -9.59
N SER A 37 -2.96 1.17 -9.14
CA SER A 37 -4.09 0.44 -9.73
C SER A 37 -4.21 0.71 -11.23
N MET A 38 -4.08 1.96 -11.65
CA MET A 38 -4.14 2.31 -13.07
C MET A 38 -2.98 1.74 -13.88
N ALA A 39 -1.75 1.83 -13.36
CA ALA A 39 -0.58 1.25 -14.01
C ALA A 39 -0.71 -0.28 -14.15
N VAL A 40 -1.16 -0.95 -13.09
CA VAL A 40 -1.36 -2.41 -13.10
C VAL A 40 -2.49 -2.80 -14.05
N ASN A 41 -3.59 -2.04 -14.09
CA ASN A 41 -4.69 -2.26 -15.03
C ASN A 41 -4.23 -2.20 -16.49
N LEU A 42 -3.43 -1.19 -16.86
CA LEU A 42 -2.82 -1.10 -18.18
C LEU A 42 -2.02 -2.36 -18.51
N LEU A 43 -1.18 -2.81 -17.57
CA LEU A 43 -0.33 -3.98 -17.80
C LEU A 43 -1.11 -5.30 -17.90
N CYS A 44 -2.30 -5.35 -17.30
CA CYS A 44 -3.26 -6.45 -17.41
C CYS A 44 -4.04 -6.46 -18.73
N VAL A 45 -4.01 -5.39 -19.52
CA VAL A 45 -4.66 -5.35 -20.84
C VAL A 45 -4.04 -6.43 -21.73
N PRO A 46 -4.85 -7.31 -22.36
CA PRO A 46 -4.33 -8.30 -23.28
C PRO A 46 -3.61 -7.62 -24.45
N ARG A 47 -2.45 -8.17 -24.80
CA ARG A 47 -1.63 -7.71 -25.93
C ARG A 47 -2.44 -7.41 -27.20
N THR A 48 -3.36 -8.30 -27.56
CA THR A 48 -4.16 -8.21 -28.79
C THR A 48 -5.08 -6.99 -28.79
N SER A 49 -5.55 -6.58 -27.62
CA SER A 49 -6.32 -5.34 -27.43
C SER A 49 -5.39 -4.13 -27.39
N LEU A 50 -4.28 -4.23 -26.66
CA LEU A 50 -3.33 -3.12 -26.50
C LEU A 50 -2.71 -2.68 -27.84
N LEU A 51 -2.41 -3.64 -28.74
CA LEU A 51 -1.88 -3.36 -30.08
C LEU A 51 -2.86 -2.63 -31.01
N LYS A 52 -4.16 -2.63 -30.68
CA LYS A 52 -5.18 -1.90 -31.45
C LYS A 52 -5.39 -0.47 -30.94
N ALA A 53 -4.88 -0.15 -29.75
CA ALA A 53 -5.03 1.16 -29.15
C ALA A 53 -4.00 2.16 -29.69
N SER A 54 -4.43 3.39 -29.89
CA SER A 54 -3.56 4.54 -30.17
C SER A 54 -3.11 5.21 -28.88
N TRP A 55 -2.04 6.01 -28.95
CA TRP A 55 -1.59 6.87 -27.86
C TRP A 55 -2.75 7.70 -27.28
N SER A 56 -3.57 8.33 -28.14
CA SER A 56 -4.72 9.11 -27.71
C SER A 56 -5.76 8.30 -26.91
N SER A 57 -6.09 7.08 -27.36
CA SER A 57 -7.00 6.17 -26.62
C SER A 57 -6.43 5.80 -25.26
N LEU A 58 -5.14 5.46 -25.23
CA LEU A 58 -4.44 5.06 -24.00
C LEU A 58 -4.36 6.21 -22.99
N ARG A 59 -4.16 7.46 -23.45
CA ARG A 59 -4.24 8.66 -22.61
C ARG A 59 -5.63 8.88 -22.03
N THR A 60 -6.68 8.66 -22.82
CA THR A 60 -8.06 8.80 -22.33
C THR A 60 -8.47 7.71 -21.36
N GLU A 61 -7.99 6.48 -21.56
CA GLU A 61 -8.31 5.34 -20.69
C GLU A 61 -7.52 5.37 -19.36
N HIS A 62 -6.32 5.97 -19.36
CA HIS A 62 -5.43 5.99 -18.18
C HIS A 62 -5.06 7.43 -17.78
N PRO A 63 -6.04 8.28 -17.42
CA PRO A 63 -5.81 9.71 -17.18
C PRO A 63 -4.97 10.00 -15.93
N THR A 64 -4.85 9.03 -15.03
CA THR A 64 -4.15 9.17 -13.75
C THR A 64 -2.64 9.00 -13.88
N LEU A 65 -2.18 8.40 -14.98
CA LEU A 65 -0.76 8.28 -15.33
C LEU A 65 -0.30 9.53 -16.06
N THR A 66 0.89 10.02 -15.72
CA THR A 66 1.53 11.09 -16.50
C THR A 66 1.91 10.57 -17.90
N PRO A 67 2.07 11.45 -18.90
CA PRO A 67 2.56 11.04 -20.22
C PRO A 67 3.88 10.25 -20.13
N ALA A 68 4.82 10.69 -19.30
CA ALA A 68 6.10 10.01 -19.09
C ALA A 68 5.92 8.60 -18.52
N GLN A 69 5.09 8.42 -17.49
CA GLN A 69 4.80 7.12 -16.90
C GLN A 69 4.12 6.18 -17.90
N LEU A 70 3.12 6.66 -18.64
CA LEU A 70 2.42 5.86 -19.63
C LEU A 70 3.36 5.43 -20.75
N HIS A 71 4.13 6.36 -21.33
CA HIS A 71 5.09 6.05 -22.38
C HIS A 71 6.13 5.04 -21.89
N HIS A 72 6.70 5.25 -20.69
CA HIS A 72 7.65 4.31 -20.11
C HIS A 72 7.09 2.89 -19.96
N LEU A 73 5.84 2.75 -19.49
CA LEU A 73 5.17 1.45 -19.37
C LEU A 73 5.00 0.77 -20.74
N LEU A 74 4.59 1.52 -21.76
CA LEU A 74 4.35 1.01 -23.11
C LEU A 74 5.66 0.63 -23.82
N SER A 75 6.69 1.48 -23.77
CA SER A 75 7.98 1.24 -24.42
C SER A 75 8.70 0.00 -23.86
N HIS A 76 8.49 -0.30 -22.57
CA HIS A 76 9.08 -1.46 -21.90
C HIS A 76 8.10 -2.64 -21.75
N TYR A 77 6.91 -2.57 -22.38
CA TYR A 77 5.96 -3.67 -22.39
C TYR A 77 6.52 -4.82 -23.24
N GLN A 78 6.59 -6.02 -22.66
CA GLN A 78 7.16 -7.16 -23.34
C GLN A 78 6.18 -7.70 -24.37
N LEU A 79 6.45 -7.34 -25.62
CA LEU A 79 5.65 -7.75 -26.76
C LEU A 79 6.09 -9.10 -27.37
N GLY A 80 6.80 -9.93 -26.62
CA GLY A 80 7.40 -11.15 -27.15
C GLY A 80 8.68 -10.88 -27.94
N PRO A 81 9.38 -11.94 -28.39
CA PRO A 81 10.72 -11.83 -28.95
C PRO A 81 10.71 -11.02 -30.26
N GLY A 82 11.63 -10.06 -30.36
CA GLY A 82 11.89 -9.27 -31.57
C GLY A 82 10.81 -8.26 -31.96
N ARG A 83 9.79 -8.03 -31.13
CA ARG A 83 8.75 -7.02 -31.39
C ARG A 83 8.93 -5.81 -30.49
N GLY A 84 9.21 -4.66 -31.11
CA GLY A 84 9.21 -3.36 -30.46
C GLY A 84 7.80 -2.77 -30.30
N PRO A 85 7.68 -1.69 -29.52
CA PRO A 85 6.44 -0.92 -29.41
C PRO A 85 6.01 -0.37 -30.79
N PRO A 86 4.71 -0.44 -31.15
CA PRO A 86 4.19 0.18 -32.37
C PRO A 86 4.30 1.70 -32.36
N SER A 87 4.48 2.33 -33.53
CA SER A 87 4.47 3.79 -33.66
C SER A 87 3.14 4.45 -33.28
N ALA A 88 2.04 3.68 -33.27
CA ALA A 88 0.75 4.14 -32.79
C ALA A 88 0.77 4.53 -31.30
N TRP A 89 1.76 4.08 -30.54
CA TRP A 89 1.97 4.42 -29.13
C TRP A 89 2.93 5.59 -28.93
N ASP A 90 3.48 6.16 -30.00
CA ASP A 90 4.34 7.31 -29.90
C ASP A 90 3.55 8.53 -29.40
N PRO A 91 4.12 9.35 -28.51
CA PRO A 91 3.45 10.52 -27.99
C PRO A 91 3.20 11.55 -29.08
N ALA A 92 2.06 12.24 -28.95
CA ALA A 92 1.74 13.38 -29.81
C ALA A 92 2.84 14.45 -29.69
N PRO A 93 3.12 15.24 -30.75
CA PRO A 93 4.20 16.25 -30.72
C PRO A 93 4.12 17.21 -29.55
N ALA A 94 2.90 17.58 -29.13
CA ALA A 94 2.66 18.47 -27.99
C ALA A 94 3.00 17.85 -26.62
N GLU A 95 3.02 16.51 -26.52
CA GLU A 95 3.30 15.79 -25.27
C GLU A 95 4.74 15.29 -25.18
N ARG A 96 5.56 15.45 -26.24
CA ARG A 96 6.95 14.94 -26.27
C ARG A 96 7.82 15.53 -25.17
N GLU A 97 7.78 16.84 -24.99
CA GLU A 97 8.53 17.51 -23.92
C GLU A 97 8.14 17.01 -22.52
N ALA A 98 6.85 16.77 -22.31
CA ALA A 98 6.32 16.24 -21.05
C ALA A 98 6.71 14.77 -20.82
N VAL A 99 6.89 13.97 -21.88
CA VAL A 99 7.41 12.61 -21.80
C VAL A 99 8.89 12.60 -21.48
N ASP A 100 9.67 13.49 -22.11
CA ASP A 100 11.13 13.52 -21.98
C ASP A 100 11.60 14.08 -20.63
N THR A 101 10.87 15.07 -20.09
CA THR A 101 11.23 15.75 -18.83
C THR A 101 10.45 15.21 -17.63
N GLY A 102 9.36 14.48 -17.87
CA GLY A 102 8.46 14.02 -16.81
C GLY A 102 9.04 12.90 -15.96
N ASP A 103 8.76 12.94 -14.66
CA ASP A 103 9.14 11.86 -13.74
C ASP A 103 8.30 10.60 -14.00
N ILE A 104 8.98 9.45 -13.93
CA ILE A 104 8.38 8.11 -14.06
C ILE A 104 8.08 7.48 -12.71
N PHE A 105 8.70 7.96 -11.63
CA PHE A 105 8.53 7.38 -10.30
C PHE A 105 7.28 7.91 -9.62
N GLU A 106 6.65 7.06 -8.80
CA GLU A 106 5.56 7.45 -7.92
C GLU A 106 5.97 7.23 -6.46
N SER A 107 5.87 8.27 -5.65
CA SER A 107 6.14 8.17 -4.22
C SER A 107 4.87 7.83 -3.44
N PHE A 108 4.95 6.78 -2.62
CA PHE A 108 3.93 6.39 -1.64
C PHE A 108 4.33 6.79 -0.21
N SER A 109 5.30 7.70 -0.07
CA SER A 109 5.80 8.14 1.24
C SER A 109 4.88 9.18 1.89
N SER A 110 4.06 9.86 1.08
CA SER A 110 3.05 10.80 1.55
C SER A 110 1.83 10.03 2.05
N HIS A 111 1.84 9.69 3.33
CA HIS A 111 0.70 9.03 3.96
C HIS A 111 -0.53 9.97 3.94
N PRO A 112 -1.75 9.42 3.86
CA PRO A 112 -2.97 10.20 4.07
C PRO A 112 -2.87 10.99 5.39
N PRO A 113 -3.56 12.13 5.53
CA PRO A 113 -3.55 12.88 6.77
C PRO A 113 -3.97 11.97 7.93
N LEU A 114 -3.27 12.06 9.06
CA LEU A 114 -3.65 11.35 10.27
C LEU A 114 -4.98 11.92 10.76
N ILE A 115 -6.09 11.26 10.40
CA ILE A 115 -7.40 11.59 10.92
C ILE A 115 -7.49 11.00 12.31
N LEU A 116 -7.12 11.79 13.32
CA LEU A 116 -7.39 11.42 14.71
C LEU A 116 -8.91 11.38 14.90
N PRO A 117 -9.45 10.38 15.60
CA PRO A 117 -10.88 10.34 15.91
C PRO A 117 -11.25 11.60 16.69
N LEU A 118 -11.96 12.53 16.05
CA LEU A 118 -12.50 13.75 16.66
C LEU A 118 -13.66 13.46 17.62
N GLY A 119 -14.10 12.21 17.71
CA GLY A 119 -15.15 11.76 18.61
C GLY A 119 -14.65 11.70 20.05
N SER A 120 -14.79 12.82 20.78
CA SER A 120 -14.83 13.01 22.25
C SER A 120 -13.85 12.27 23.17
N SER A 121 -12.93 11.45 22.67
CA SER A 121 -11.91 10.75 23.46
C SER A 121 -10.85 11.74 23.90
N ARG A 122 -11.16 12.48 24.97
CA ARG A 122 -10.20 13.34 25.68
C ARG A 122 -9.22 12.44 26.43
N LEU A 123 -8.16 12.00 25.76
CA LEU A 123 -7.03 11.35 26.42
C LEU A 123 -6.28 12.42 27.24
N ARG A 124 -6.69 12.65 28.49
CA ARG A 124 -6.01 13.58 29.41
C ARG A 124 -4.78 12.89 29.99
N LEU A 125 -3.64 12.98 29.31
CA LEU A 125 -2.37 12.37 29.73
C LEU A 125 -1.86 12.85 31.10
N SER A 126 -2.20 14.07 31.52
CA SER A 126 -1.82 14.63 32.83
C SER A 126 -2.87 14.46 33.92
N GLY A 127 -4.02 13.86 33.62
CA GLY A 127 -5.10 13.62 34.59
C GLY A 127 -5.07 12.19 35.13
N PRO A 128 -5.59 11.94 36.34
CA PRO A 128 -5.83 10.58 36.78
C PRO A 128 -6.79 9.88 35.79
N VAL A 129 -6.46 8.64 35.42
CA VAL A 129 -7.31 7.80 34.55
C VAL A 129 -8.54 7.37 35.36
N THR A 130 -9.65 8.10 35.21
CA THR A 130 -10.91 7.83 35.91
C THR A 130 -11.81 6.81 35.20
N ASP A 131 -11.45 6.41 33.98
CA ASP A 131 -12.21 5.42 33.21
C ASP A 131 -11.74 4.00 33.55
N ASP A 132 -12.61 3.24 34.23
CA ASP A 132 -12.37 1.86 34.65
C ASP A 132 -12.20 0.89 33.48
N ALA A 133 -12.84 1.14 32.33
CA ALA A 133 -12.70 0.31 31.15
C ALA A 133 -11.31 0.47 30.55
N LEU A 134 -10.85 1.71 30.38
CA LEU A 134 -9.48 2.02 29.96
C LEU A 134 -8.45 1.46 30.96
N HIS A 135 -8.71 1.58 32.26
CA HIS A 135 -7.83 1.07 33.30
C HIS A 135 -7.71 -0.46 33.26
N ARG A 136 -8.79 -1.18 32.92
CA ARG A 136 -8.76 -2.63 32.70
C ARG A 136 -7.91 -3.00 31.49
N GLU A 137 -8.07 -2.33 30.36
CA GLU A 137 -7.28 -2.61 29.16
C GLU A 137 -5.80 -2.28 29.34
N LEU A 138 -5.46 -1.15 29.98
CA LEU A 138 -4.07 -0.80 30.31
C LEU A 138 -3.43 -1.82 31.25
N ARG A 139 -4.18 -2.31 32.25
CA ARG A 139 -3.69 -3.41 33.10
C ARG A 139 -3.47 -4.66 32.28
N ARG A 140 -4.38 -5.03 31.39
CA ARG A 140 -4.24 -6.23 30.54
C ARG A 140 -3.00 -6.15 29.66
N LEU A 141 -2.79 -4.99 29.01
CA LEU A 141 -1.62 -4.74 28.19
C LEU A 141 -0.32 -4.79 29.00
N ARG A 142 -0.32 -4.22 30.22
CA ARG A 142 0.84 -4.33 31.13
C ARG A 142 1.15 -5.77 31.51
N HIS A 143 0.14 -6.60 31.82
CA HIS A 143 0.38 -8.01 32.12
C HIS A 143 0.92 -8.75 30.90
N LEU A 144 0.38 -8.50 29.71
CA LEU A 144 0.87 -9.09 28.47
C LEU A 144 2.34 -8.72 28.20
N LEU A 145 2.70 -7.44 28.34
CA LEU A 145 4.09 -6.99 28.19
C LEU A 145 5.00 -7.62 29.24
N TRP A 146 4.55 -7.71 30.49
CA TRP A 146 5.29 -8.37 31.56
C TRP A 146 5.52 -9.85 31.26
N ASP A 147 4.49 -10.57 30.84
CA ASP A 147 4.59 -12.00 30.51
C ASP A 147 5.57 -12.24 29.34
N LEU A 148 5.56 -11.35 28.34
CA LEU A 148 6.52 -11.39 27.24
C LEU A 148 7.96 -11.14 27.74
N GLU A 149 8.18 -10.14 28.59
CA GLU A 149 9.49 -9.89 29.20
C GLU A 149 9.97 -11.09 30.04
N GLN A 150 9.09 -11.76 30.77
CA GLN A 150 9.43 -12.97 31.54
C GLN A 150 9.75 -14.18 30.64
N GLN A 151 9.15 -14.24 29.44
CA GLN A 151 9.45 -15.27 28.44
C GLN A 151 10.80 -15.04 27.76
N GLU A 152 11.30 -13.82 27.68
CA GLU A 152 12.65 -13.53 27.17
C GLU A 152 13.77 -13.79 28.18
N LEU A 153 13.45 -13.92 29.48
CA LEU A 153 14.44 -14.23 30.50
C LEU A 153 14.90 -15.71 30.44
N PRO A 154 16.22 -15.99 30.58
CA PRO A 154 16.75 -17.36 30.63
C PRO A 154 16.09 -18.17 31.75
N ALA A 155 15.81 -19.46 31.49
CA ALA A 155 15.03 -20.35 32.37
C ALA A 155 15.48 -20.37 33.85
N ASN A 156 16.75 -20.05 34.11
CA ASN A 156 17.38 -20.04 35.43
C ASN A 156 16.82 -18.96 36.37
N TYR A 157 16.10 -17.96 35.85
CA TYR A 157 15.51 -16.87 36.64
C TYR A 157 13.98 -17.00 36.83
N ARG A 158 13.35 -18.04 36.26
CA ARG A 158 11.89 -18.20 36.27
C ARG A 158 11.29 -18.71 37.58
N HIS A 159 12.12 -19.17 38.52
CA HIS A 159 11.70 -19.58 39.85
C HIS A 159 12.50 -18.79 40.89
N GLY A 160 11.82 -17.91 41.63
CA GLY A 160 12.39 -17.31 42.85
C GLY A 160 12.75 -18.39 43.87
N PRO A 161 13.70 -18.12 44.79
CA PRO A 161 14.20 -19.15 45.71
C PRO A 161 13.06 -19.70 46.59
N PRO A 162 13.12 -20.99 46.98
CA PRO A 162 12.04 -21.63 47.73
C PRO A 162 11.83 -20.93 49.07
N VAL A 163 10.57 -20.58 49.35
CA VAL A 163 10.12 -20.02 50.62
C VAL A 163 10.35 -21.06 51.71
N ALA A 164 11.22 -20.75 52.68
CA ALA A 164 11.38 -21.57 53.88
C ALA A 164 10.11 -21.43 54.76
N THR A 165 9.50 -22.57 55.11
CA THR A 165 8.41 -22.67 56.09
C THR A 165 8.96 -22.45 57.50
N PRO A 166 8.40 -21.54 58.32
CA PRO A 166 8.79 -21.41 59.71
C PRO A 166 8.05 -22.44 60.60
N PRO A 167 8.58 -22.74 61.80
CA PRO A 167 8.07 -23.75 62.74
C PRO A 167 6.79 -23.33 63.48
#